data_AF-A0A558F1Y2-F1
#
_entry.id   AF-A0A558F1Y2-F1
#
_cell.length_a   1.000
_cell.length_b   1.000
_cell.length_c   1.000
_cell.angle_alpha   90.00
_cell.angle_beta   90.00
_cell.angle_gamma   90.00
#
_symmetry.space_group_name_H-M   'P 1'
#
loop_
_entity.id
_entity.type
_entity.pdbx_description
1 polymer ?
#
loop_
_entity_poly.entity_id
_entity_poly.type
_entity_poly.pdbx_seq_one_letter_code
_entity_poly.pdbx_strand_id
1 'polypeptide(L)' 'RTMRYSWVSKHLFDTLEQVQDYATQWLWHYNHERPHQANGGKPPLMAA' A
#
# COMPACT_ATOMS: atom_id res chain seq x y z
N ARG A 1 -2.68 -9.65 3.95
CA ARG A 1 -2.42 -8.55 4.92
C ARG A 1 -3.24 -7.33 4.49
N THR A 2 -4.02 -6.73 5.38
CA THR A 2 -4.83 -5.53 5.09
C THR A 2 -4.02 -4.25 5.34
N MET A 3 -4.47 -3.09 4.81
CA MET A 3 -3.84 -1.77 5.05
C MET A 3 -3.58 -1.51 6.53
N ARG A 4 -4.59 -1.79 7.37
CA ARG A 4 -4.55 -1.60 8.83
C ARG A 4 -3.29 -2.20 9.45
N TYR A 5 -3.03 -3.48 9.16
CA TYR A 5 -1.88 -4.20 9.70
C TYR A 5 -0.59 -3.98 8.91
N SER A 6 -0.65 -3.30 7.76
CA SER A 6 0.52 -3.01 6.93
C SER A 6 1.31 -1.85 7.51
N TRP A 7 0.66 -0.71 7.73
CA TRP A 7 1.35 0.54 8.08
C TRP A 7 0.58 1.41 9.07
N VAL A 8 -0.74 1.48 8.95
CA VAL A 8 -1.57 2.35 9.80
C VAL A 8 -1.39 2.02 11.29
N SER A 9 -1.37 0.74 11.67
CA SER A 9 -1.16 0.34 13.07
C SER A 9 0.31 0.21 13.47
N LYS A 10 1.26 0.56 12.60
CA LYS A 10 2.70 0.42 12.85
C LYS A 10 3.45 1.75 12.98
N HIS A 11 2.83 2.84 12.55
CA HIS A 11 3.45 4.14 12.49
C HIS A 11 2.59 5.12 13.28
N LEU A 12 3.25 5.95 14.08
CA LEU A 12 2.65 7.13 14.68
C LEU A 12 2.98 8.29 13.72
N PHE A 13 1.96 9.06 13.38
CA PHE A 13 2.08 10.22 12.53
C PHE A 13 1.81 11.45 13.39
N ASP A 14 2.70 12.44 13.29
CA ASP A 14 2.59 13.67 14.06
C ASP A 14 1.73 14.71 13.32
N THR A 15 1.65 14.61 11.99
CA THR A 15 0.88 15.52 11.15
C THR A 15 0.04 14.81 10.09
N LEU A 16 -0.94 15.53 9.55
CA LEU A 16 -1.78 15.04 8.48
C LEU A 16 -0.98 14.86 7.17
N GLU A 17 -0.04 15.76 6.89
CA GLU A 17 0.81 15.67 5.69
C GLU A 17 1.61 14.36 5.69
N GLN A 18 2.18 13.97 6.83
CA GLN A 18 2.93 12.72 6.93
C GLN A 18 2.08 11.49 6.60
N VAL A 19 0.82 11.46 7.05
CA VAL A 19 -0.09 10.34 6.76
C VAL A 19 -0.48 10.31 5.28
N GLN A 20 -0.64 11.48 4.66
CA GLN A 20 -0.99 11.61 3.24
C GLN A 20 0.17 11.16 2.34
N ASP A 21 1.39 11.59 2.64
CA ASP A 21 2.59 11.20 1.89
C ASP A 21 2.82 9.69 1.97
N TYR A 22 2.71 9.13 3.19
CA TYR A 22 2.85 7.69 3.36
C TYR A 22 1.75 6.92 2.64
N ALA A 23 0.49 7.35 2.76
CA ALA A 23 -0.64 6.72 2.07
C ALA A 23 -0.43 6.72 0.54
N THR A 24 0.06 7.83 0.00
CA THR A 24 0.34 7.99 -1.44
C THR A 24 1.40 7.00 -1.91
N GLN A 25 2.53 6.92 -1.19
CA GLN A 25 3.61 5.97 -1.49
C GLN A 25 3.15 4.52 -1.35
N TRP A 26 2.40 4.22 -0.28
CA TRP A 26 1.87 2.89 -0.05
C TRP A 26 0.89 2.46 -1.14
N LEU A 27 0.01 3.36 -1.59
CA LEU A 27 -0.94 3.09 -2.65
C LEU A 27 -0.22 2.81 -3.98
N TRP A 28 0.82 3.58 -4.29
CA TRP A 28 1.65 3.33 -5.47
C TRP A 28 2.30 1.94 -5.40
N HIS A 29 2.96 1.61 -4.29
CA HIS A 29 3.58 0.31 -4.07
C HIS A 29 2.56 -0.85 -4.14
N TYR A 30 1.40 -0.68 -3.51
CA TYR A 30 0.34 -1.68 -3.56
C TYR A 30 -0.10 -1.97 -5.00
N ASN A 31 -0.24 -0.94 -5.83
CA ASN A 31 -0.75 -1.08 -7.19
C ASN A 31 0.30 -1.57 -8.20
N HIS A 32 1.58 -1.21 -8.01
CA HIS A 32 2.64 -1.43 -9.00
C HIS A 32 3.63 -2.52 -8.61
N GLU A 33 3.78 -2.85 -7.33
CA GLU A 33 4.84 -3.76 -6.88
C GLU A 33 4.32 -4.93 -6.04
N ARG A 34 3.20 -4.76 -5.32
CA ARG A 34 2.69 -5.81 -4.44
C ARG A 34 2.20 -7.03 -5.24
N PRO A 35 2.76 -8.23 -5.04
CA PRO A 35 2.29 -9.42 -5.73
C PRO A 35 0.88 -9.79 -5.30
N HIS A 36 0.00 -10.06 -6.28
CA HIS A 36 -1.37 -10.48 -6.03
C HIS A 36 -1.58 -11.94 -6.49
N GLN A 37 -1.90 -12.83 -5.55
CA GLN A 37 -2.00 -14.27 -5.82
C GLN A 37 -3.04 -14.61 -6.90
N ALA A 38 -4.21 -13.96 -6.88
CA ALA A 38 -5.24 -14.17 -7.91
C ALA A 38 -4.81 -13.67 -9.30
N ASN A 39 -3.76 -12.85 -9.38
CA ASN A 39 -3.17 -12.36 -10.62
C ASN A 39 -1.86 -13.09 -10.98
N GLY A 40 -1.69 -14.33 -10.53
CA GLY A 40 -0.47 -15.10 -10.78
C GLY A 40 0.79 -14.47 -10.19
N GLY A 41 0.66 -13.70 -9.10
CA GLY A 41 1.77 -13.00 -8.45
C GLY A 41 2.11 -11.65 -9.09
N LYS A 42 1.43 -11.23 -10.16
CA LYS A 42 1.62 -9.89 -10.73
C LYS A 42 0.95 -8.81 -9.87
N PRO A 43 1.45 -7.55 -9.93
CA PRO A 43 0.82 -6.41 -9.29
C PRO A 43 -0.63 -6.15 -9.76
N PRO A 44 -1.47 -5.50 -8.95
CA PRO A 44 -2.87 -5.23 -9.29
C PRO A 44 -3.07 -4.52 -10.63
N LEU A 45 -2.29 -3.48 -10.94
CA LEU A 45 -2.46 -2.74 -12.20
C LEU A 45 -1.92 -3.46 -13.43
N MET A 46 -1.09 -4.50 -13.25
CA MET A 46 -0.63 -5.33 -14.38
C MET A 46 -1.63 -6.42 -14.77
N ALA A 47 -2.73 -6.56 -14.01
CA ALA A 47 -3.86 -7.44 -14.33
C ALA A 47 -4.88 -6.79 -15.26
N ALA A 48 -4.91 -5.45 -15.28
CA ALA A 48 -5.97 -4.64 -15.87
C ALA A 48 -5.81 -4.47 -17.39
#